data_AF-A0A7K4H2D8-F1
#
_entry.id   AF-A0A7K4H2D8-F1
#
_cell.length_a   1.000
_cell.length_b   1.000
_cell.length_c   1.000
_cell.angle_alpha   90.00
_cell.angle_beta   90.00
_cell.angle_gamma   90.00
#
_symmetry.space_group_name_H-M   'P 1'
#
loop_
_entity.id
_entity.type
_entity.pdbx_description
1 polymer ?
#
loop_
_entity_poly.entity_id
_entity_poly.type
_entity_poly.pdbx_seq_one_letter_code
_entity_poly.pdbx_strand_id
1 'polypeptide(L)'
;MDPLGWLNGISAMGVLTINLIIGFFSLYKASKLKAKLLTVTSLTIIFVGLLWLGPTTDFLKILITETNIEPVWVYPLLSYMWAAAGITLGMYIGGELLMPK
;
A
#
# COMPACT_ATOMS: atom_id res chain seq x y z
N MET A 1 9.24 -4.79 22.50
CA MET A 1 9.80 -4.28 21.23
C MET A 1 10.91 -3.30 21.54
N ASP A 2 11.98 -3.35 20.76
CA ASP A 2 13.04 -2.34 20.76
C ASP A 2 12.58 -1.06 20.02
N PRO A 3 13.31 0.07 20.15
CA PRO A 3 12.93 1.33 19.49
C PRO A 3 12.83 1.25 17.96
N LEU A 4 13.64 0.42 17.29
CA LEU A 4 13.57 0.27 15.84
C LEU A 4 12.33 -0.53 15.42
N GLY A 5 11.93 -1.53 16.21
CA GLY A 5 10.67 -2.25 16.02
C GLY A 5 9.46 -1.33 16.06
N TRP A 6 9.40 -0.42 17.04
CA TRP A 6 8.34 0.59 17.13
C TRP A 6 8.33 1.55 15.93
N LEU A 7 9.51 2.07 15.55
CA LEU A 7 9.63 2.97 14.41
C LEU A 7 9.15 2.29 13.13
N ASN A 8 9.63 1.08 12.84
CA ASN A 8 9.23 0.32 11.66
C ASN A 8 7.73 0.06 11.61
N GLY A 9 7.15 -0.40 12.73
CA GLY A 9 5.73 -0.74 12.81
C GLY A 9 4.80 0.47 12.64
N ILE A 10 5.08 1.57 13.36
CA ILE A 10 4.29 2.81 13.27
C ILE A 10 4.42 3.42 11.87
N SER A 11 5.64 3.47 11.30
CA SER A 11 5.84 3.99 9.96
C SER A 11 5.10 3.16 8.91
N ALA A 12 5.19 1.83 8.97
CA ALA A 12 4.47 0.94 8.04
C ALA A 12 2.95 1.13 8.14
N MET A 13 2.42 1.16 9.37
CA MET A 13 0.99 1.39 9.61
C MET A 13 0.54 2.75 9.10
N GLY A 14 1.36 3.80 9.31
CA GLY A 14 1.11 5.14 8.79
C GLY A 14 1.06 5.17 7.26
N VAL A 15 2.04 4.55 6.59
CA VAL A 15 2.07 4.45 5.13
C VAL A 15 0.86 3.70 4.59
N LEU A 16 0.51 2.55 5.17
CA LEU A 16 -0.66 1.78 4.76
C LEU A 16 -1.94 2.61 4.93
N THR A 17 -2.15 3.18 6.11
CA THR A 17 -3.40 3.89 6.44
C THR A 17 -3.57 5.15 5.59
N ILE A 18 -2.52 5.96 5.44
CA ILE A 18 -2.58 7.18 4.64
C ILE A 18 -2.83 6.86 3.17
N ASN A 19 -2.13 5.86 2.61
CA ASN A 19 -2.34 5.45 1.21
C ASN A 19 -3.76 4.92 0.96
N LEU A 20 -4.33 4.13 1.88
CA LEU A 20 -5.71 3.67 1.74
C LEU A 20 -6.69 4.86 1.81
N ILE A 21 -6.56 5.76 2.77
CA ILE A 21 -7.43 6.93 2.91
C ILE A 21 -7.36 7.80 1.65
N ILE A 22 -6.15 8.21 1.24
CA ILE A 22 -5.95 9.11 0.10
C ILE A 22 -6.30 8.41 -1.21
N GLY A 23 -5.94 7.14 -1.35
CA GLY A 23 -6.23 6.31 -2.51
C GLY A 23 -7.73 6.14 -2.73
N PHE A 24 -8.49 5.72 -1.71
CA PHE A 24 -9.94 5.58 -1.83
C PHE A 24 -10.67 6.92 -2.00
N PHE A 25 -10.24 7.97 -1.30
CA PHE A 25 -10.79 9.31 -1.47
C PHE A 25 -10.59 9.83 -2.89
N SER A 26 -9.38 9.65 -3.44
CA SER A 26 -9.06 10.06 -4.80
C SER A 26 -9.79 9.20 -5.83
N LEU A 27 -9.96 7.91 -5.59
CA LEU A 27 -10.72 6.99 -6.44
C LEU A 27 -12.20 7.38 -6.50
N TYR A 28 -12.78 7.76 -5.37
CA TYR A 28 -14.15 8.28 -5.29
C TYR A 28 -14.30 9.53 -6.16
N LYS A 29 -13.38 10.50 -6.02
CA LYS A 29 -13.38 11.72 -6.85
C LYS A 29 -13.16 11.42 -8.34
N ALA A 30 -12.21 10.54 -8.66
CA ALA A 30 -11.92 10.13 -10.04
C ALA A 30 -13.14 9.55 -10.74
N SER A 31 -13.91 8.73 -10.01
CA SER A 31 -15.13 8.11 -10.52
C SER A 31 -16.22 9.15 -10.82
N LYS A 32 -16.35 10.19 -9.99
CA LYS A 32 -17.28 11.30 -10.23
C LYS A 32 -16.86 12.18 -11.41
N LEU A 33 -15.56 12.40 -11.57
CA LEU A 33 -14.99 13.21 -12.66
C LEU A 33 -14.80 12.43 -13.96
N LYS A 34 -15.01 11.11 -13.96
CA LYS A 34 -14.66 10.18 -15.06
C LYS A 34 -13.20 10.34 -15.51
N ALA A 35 -12.31 10.69 -14.59
CA ALA A 35 -10.91 11.01 -14.87
C ALA A 35 -10.06 9.74 -14.87
N LYS A 36 -9.84 9.14 -16.05
CA LYS A 36 -9.13 7.87 -16.22
C LYS A 36 -7.75 7.86 -15.55
N LEU A 37 -6.93 8.88 -15.77
CA LEU A 37 -5.58 8.95 -15.20
C LEU A 37 -5.63 9.02 -13.66
N LEU A 38 -6.54 9.82 -13.10
CA LEU A 38 -6.73 9.90 -11.64
C LEU A 38 -7.22 8.57 -11.05
N THR A 39 -8.06 7.82 -11.76
CA THR A 39 -8.47 6.46 -11.37
C THR A 39 -7.25 5.54 -11.26
N VAL A 40 -6.38 5.51 -12.28
CA VAL A 40 -5.19 4.65 -12.27
C VAL A 40 -4.18 5.09 -11.21
N THR A 41 -3.97 6.39 -11.03
CA THR A 41 -3.14 6.94 -9.94
C THR A 41 -3.67 6.55 -8.58
N SER A 42 -4.98 6.67 -8.35
CA SER A 42 -5.60 6.30 -7.07
C SER A 42 -5.44 4.81 -6.76
N LEU A 43 -5.62 3.94 -7.76
CA LEU A 43 -5.37 2.51 -7.61
C LEU A 43 -3.89 2.21 -7.32
N THR A 44 -2.98 2.92 -7.99
CA THR A 44 -1.53 2.78 -7.74
C THR A 44 -1.18 3.14 -6.29
N ILE A 45 -1.72 4.24 -5.76
CA ILE A 45 -1.55 4.65 -4.37
C ILE A 45 -2.02 3.53 -3.42
N ILE A 46 -3.20 2.95 -3.68
CA ILE A 46 -3.74 1.84 -2.88
C ILE A 46 -2.77 0.64 -2.91
N PHE A 47 -2.40 0.16 -4.10
CA PHE A 47 -1.55 -1.04 -4.21
C PHE A 47 -0.14 -0.83 -3.65
N VAL A 48 0.44 0.36 -3.80
CA VAL A 48 1.74 0.70 -3.18
C VAL A 48 1.60 0.74 -1.65
N GLY A 49 0.50 1.26 -1.12
CA GLY A 49 0.19 1.18 0.31
C GLY A 49 0.10 -0.25 0.81
N LEU A 50 -0.53 -1.15 0.04
CA LEU A 50 -0.68 -2.56 0.41
C LEU A 50 0.65 -3.33 0.48
N LEU A 51 1.75 -2.80 -0.06
CA LEU A 51 3.09 -3.39 0.12
C LEU A 51 3.55 -3.39 1.59
N TRP A 52 2.92 -2.55 2.42
CA TRP A 52 3.20 -2.43 3.85
C TRP A 52 2.30 -3.31 4.73
N LEU A 53 1.46 -4.17 4.12
CA LEU A 53 0.61 -5.09 4.86
C LEU A 53 1.42 -6.03 5.77
N GLY A 54 2.48 -6.67 5.26
CA GLY A 54 3.31 -7.59 6.06
C GLY A 54 3.82 -6.96 7.36
N PRO A 55 4.61 -5.87 7.30
CA PRO A 55 5.09 -5.17 8.49
C PRO A 55 3.97 -4.64 9.40
N THR A 56 2.87 -4.14 8.82
CA THR A 56 1.75 -3.63 9.62
C THR A 56 1.04 -4.75 10.38
N THR A 57 0.75 -5.86 9.71
CA THR A 57 0.12 -7.03 10.32
C THR A 57 1.02 -7.64 11.39
N ASP A 58 2.32 -7.71 11.15
CA ASP A 58 3.28 -8.23 12.13
C ASP A 58 3.36 -7.35 13.37
N PHE A 59 3.45 -6.03 13.17
CA PHE A 59 3.41 -5.06 14.25
C PHE A 59 2.13 -5.18 15.09
N LEU A 60 0.96 -5.20 14.45
CA LEU A 60 -0.33 -5.36 15.15
C LEU A 60 -0.41 -6.70 15.88
N LYS A 61 0.08 -7.79 15.27
CA LYS A 61 0.06 -9.11 15.88
C LYS A 61 0.91 -9.15 17.16
N ILE A 62 2.11 -8.55 17.14
CA ILE A 62 2.93 -8.47 18.35
C ILE A 62 2.25 -7.61 19.42
N LEU A 63 1.58 -6.51 19.06
CA LEU A 63 0.86 -5.67 20.04
C LEU A 63 -0.33 -6.38 20.70
N ILE A 64 -1.01 -7.28 19.98
CA ILE A 64 -2.23 -7.94 20.47
C ILE A 64 -1.93 -9.30 21.11
N THR A 65 -0.96 -10.04 20.57
CA THR A 65 -0.72 -11.45 20.89
C THR A 65 0.72 -11.74 21.32
N GLU A 66 1.58 -10.73 21.38
CA GLU A 66 3.00 -10.86 21.75
C GLU A 66 3.83 -11.78 20.84
N THR A 67 3.30 -12.15 19.67
CA THR A 67 3.96 -13.04 18.70
C THR A 67 4.04 -12.40 17.31
N ASN A 68 5.08 -12.74 16.56
CA ASN A 68 5.22 -12.41 15.14
C ASN A 68 4.27 -13.24 14.28
N ILE A 69 4.06 -12.84 13.02
CA ILE A 69 3.31 -13.60 12.02
C ILE A 69 3.89 -15.00 11.90
N GLU A 70 2.99 -15.99 11.98
CA GLU A 70 3.31 -17.38 11.73
C GLU A 70 2.20 -17.98 10.84
N PRO A 71 2.56 -18.79 9.84
CA PRO A 71 3.93 -19.15 9.45
C PRO A 71 4.70 -17.99 8.77
N VAL A 72 6.04 -18.02 8.87
CA VAL A 72 6.95 -16.91 8.47
C VAL A 72 6.73 -16.43 7.03
N TRP A 73 6.35 -17.32 6.10
CA TRP A 73 6.12 -16.97 4.68
C TRP A 73 4.92 -16.05 4.45
N VAL A 74 4.01 -15.91 5.42
CA VAL A 74 2.86 -15.00 5.31
C VAL A 74 3.31 -13.53 5.29
N TYR A 75 4.38 -13.20 6.01
CA TYR A 75 4.93 -11.84 6.01
C TYR A 75 5.32 -11.38 4.59
N PRO A 76 6.21 -12.07 3.84
CA PRO A 76 6.57 -11.65 2.49
C PRO A 76 5.40 -11.79 1.51
N LEU A 77 4.49 -12.75 1.69
CA LEU A 77 3.29 -12.82 0.85
C LEU A 77 2.48 -11.51 0.93
N LEU A 78 2.18 -11.05 2.14
CA LEU A 78 1.45 -9.80 2.37
C LEU A 78 2.21 -8.58 1.82
N SER A 79 3.54 -8.57 1.92
CA SER A 79 4.36 -7.47 1.41
C SER A 79 4.47 -7.40 -0.11
N TYR A 80 4.38 -8.53 -0.82
CA TYR A 80 4.72 -8.58 -2.24
C TYR A 80 3.58 -8.98 -3.18
N MET A 81 2.47 -9.54 -2.68
CA MET A 81 1.38 -10.01 -3.54
C MET A 81 0.75 -8.92 -4.43
N TRP A 82 0.84 -7.66 -4.01
CA TRP A 82 0.32 -6.49 -4.74
C TRP A 82 1.38 -5.75 -5.57
N ALA A 83 2.64 -6.18 -5.50
CA ALA A 83 3.75 -5.50 -6.19
C ALA A 83 3.53 -5.44 -7.70
N ALA A 84 3.10 -6.54 -8.32
CA ALA A 84 2.83 -6.60 -9.75
C ALA A 84 1.74 -5.58 -10.17
N ALA A 85 0.66 -5.46 -9.39
CA ALA A 85 -0.41 -4.52 -9.67
C ALA A 85 0.07 -3.06 -9.54
N GLY A 86 0.76 -2.73 -8.43
CA GLY A 86 1.30 -1.39 -8.19
C GLY A 86 2.29 -0.95 -9.27
N ILE A 87 3.24 -1.82 -9.63
CA ILE A 87 4.25 -1.52 -10.66
C ILE A 87 3.60 -1.35 -12.03
N THR A 88 2.70 -2.25 -12.44
CA THR A 88 2.07 -2.20 -13.76
C THR A 88 1.28 -0.92 -13.95
N LEU A 89 0.48 -0.52 -12.96
CA LEU A 89 -0.30 0.72 -13.02
C LEU A 89 0.60 1.96 -12.93
N GLY A 90 1.66 1.91 -12.12
CA GLY A 90 2.69 2.95 -12.07
C GLY A 90 3.36 3.18 -13.43
N MET A 91 3.70 2.11 -14.15
CA MET A 91 4.27 2.20 -15.50
C MET A 91 3.27 2.79 -16.50
N TYR A 92 1.98 2.42 -16.41
CA TYR A 92 0.94 3.04 -17.24
C TYR A 92 0.90 4.56 -17.03
N ILE A 93 0.92 5.03 -15.78
CA ILE A 93 0.94 6.46 -15.45
C ILE A 93 2.18 7.12 -16.04
N GLY A 94 3.36 6.51 -15.84
CA GLY A 94 4.61 7.01 -16.41
C GLY A 94 4.53 7.16 -17.94
N GLY A 95 3.96 6.18 -18.63
CA GLY A 95 3.74 6.24 -20.08
C GLY A 95 2.82 7.38 -20.50
N GLU A 96 1.67 7.55 -19.84
CA GLU A 96 0.71 8.63 -20.16
C GLU A 96 1.27 10.02 -19.86
N LEU A 97 2.18 10.16 -18.88
CA LEU A 97 2.85 11.42 -18.56
C LEU A 97 4.00 11.75 -19.53
N LEU A 98 4.75 10.75 -19.97
CA LEU A 98 5.86 10.93 -20.92
C LEU A 98 5.37 11.16 -22.35
N MET A 99 4.22 10.58 -22.71
CA MET A 99 3.60 10.72 -24.03
C MET A 99 2.12 11.11 -23.87
N PRO A 100 1.84 12.37 -23.49
CA PRO A 100 0.47 12.84 -23.32
C PRO A 100 -0.28 12.79 -24.66
N LYS A 101 -1.49 12.25 -24.63
CA LYS A 101 -2.44 12.24 -25.76
C LYS A 101 -3.50 13.30 -25.59
#